data_AF-A0A4Y2MIU8-F1
#
_entry.id   AF-A0A4Y2MIU8-F1
#
_cell.length_a   1.000
_cell.length_b   1.000
_cell.length_c   1.000
_cell.angle_alpha   90.00
_cell.angle_beta   90.00
_cell.angle_gamma   90.00
#
_symmetry.space_group_name_H-M   'P 1'
#
loop_
_entity.id
_entity.type
_entity.pdbx_description
1 polymer ?
#
loop_
_entity_poly.entity_id
_entity_poly.type
_entity_poly.pdbx_seq_one_letter_code
_entity_poly.pdbx_strand_id
1 'polypeptide(L)'
;MGPSTIKNLFTGSTGELYLWFVHGQLALFNKAILGMEKDNTTAFEVAEAHKALKRKASNFIPMGAKNIYRNLDEQVRNSVKEEFDGFYERYIAYLDLWKNSFGNAEQFSWVNLTKTNAVDWENAETSAKIINSILLDVPDMKINNDQLCDEVVLAKEYLQAN
;
A
#
# COMPACT_ATOMS: atom_id res chain seq x y z
N MET A 1 25.47 -22.40 -11.14
CA MET A 1 25.54 -21.28 -12.11
C MET A 1 27.02 -20.99 -12.38
N GLY A 2 27.45 -20.94 -13.64
CA GLY A 2 28.86 -20.76 -14.00
C GLY A 2 29.26 -19.29 -14.21
N PRO A 3 30.57 -18.97 -14.26
CA PRO A 3 31.08 -17.60 -14.48
C PRO A 3 30.53 -16.92 -15.75
N SER A 4 30.28 -17.71 -16.79
CA SER A 4 29.75 -17.25 -18.08
C SER A 4 28.30 -16.75 -17.98
N THR A 5 27.49 -17.35 -17.12
CA THR A 5 26.09 -16.95 -16.89
C THR A 5 26.03 -15.58 -16.20
N ILE A 6 26.89 -15.37 -15.20
CA ILE A 6 27.02 -14.08 -14.51
C ILE A 6 27.52 -13.02 -15.49
N LYS A 7 28.54 -13.34 -16.30
CA LYS A 7 29.04 -12.42 -17.33
C LYS A 7 27.92 -12.00 -18.29
N ASN A 8 27.13 -12.96 -18.80
CA ASN A 8 26.04 -12.68 -19.72
C ASN A 8 24.91 -11.84 -19.09
N LEU A 9 24.66 -11.99 -17.78
CA LEU A 9 23.73 -11.13 -17.03
C LEU A 9 24.19 -9.66 -17.02
N PHE A 10 25.50 -9.40 -16.95
CA PHE A 10 26.03 -8.04 -16.91
C PHE A 10 26.40 -7.46 -18.28
N THR A 11 26.36 -8.26 -19.35
CA THR A 11 26.74 -7.80 -20.70
C THR A 11 25.60 -7.78 -21.72
N GLY A 12 24.46 -8.41 -21.42
CA GLY A 12 23.28 -8.43 -22.31
C GLY A 12 22.27 -7.34 -21.97
N SER A 13 21.59 -6.79 -22.98
CA SER A 13 20.51 -5.79 -22.81
C SER A 13 19.37 -6.30 -21.93
N THR A 14 19.03 -7.59 -22.03
CA THR A 14 18.05 -8.23 -21.14
C THR A 14 18.53 -8.25 -19.69
N GLY A 15 19.80 -8.56 -19.44
CA GLY A 15 20.34 -8.57 -18.08
C GLY A 15 20.41 -7.16 -17.45
N GLU A 16 20.78 -6.16 -18.26
CA GLU A 16 20.71 -4.74 -17.88
C GLU A 16 19.27 -4.31 -17.53
N LEU A 17 18.28 -4.77 -18.32
CA LEU A 17 16.87 -4.52 -18.05
C LEU A 17 16.44 -5.09 -16.68
N TYR A 18 16.82 -6.33 -16.37
CA TYR A 18 16.52 -6.94 -15.06
C TYR A 18 17.22 -6.20 -13.92
N LEU A 19 18.47 -5.76 -14.11
CA LEU A 19 19.18 -4.96 -13.10
C LEU A 19 18.45 -3.65 -12.79
N TRP A 20 18.03 -2.91 -13.84
CA TRP A 20 17.25 -1.69 -13.66
C TRP A 20 15.88 -1.95 -13.04
N PHE A 21 15.25 -3.07 -13.42
CA PHE A 21 13.99 -3.49 -12.83
C PHE A 21 14.16 -3.74 -11.32
N VAL A 22 15.08 -4.61 -10.92
CA VAL A 22 15.36 -4.94 -9.52
C VAL A 22 15.75 -3.69 -8.72
N HIS A 23 16.59 -2.83 -9.27
CA HIS A 23 16.99 -1.59 -8.59
C HIS A 23 15.79 -0.64 -8.37
N GLY A 24 14.98 -0.42 -9.40
CA GLY A 24 13.78 0.40 -9.28
C GLY A 24 12.74 -0.18 -8.32
N GLN A 25 12.62 -1.51 -8.29
CA GLN A 25 11.77 -2.23 -7.36
C GLN A 25 12.25 -2.08 -5.92
N LEU A 26 13.54 -2.37 -5.65
CA LEU A 26 14.14 -2.17 -4.33
C LEU A 26 13.87 -0.77 -3.82
N ALA A 27 14.02 0.26 -4.64
CA ALA A 27 13.74 1.62 -4.23
C ALA A 27 12.25 1.86 -3.90
N LEU A 28 11.33 1.39 -4.75
CA LEU A 28 9.88 1.56 -4.55
C LEU A 28 9.40 0.82 -3.29
N PHE A 29 9.81 -0.43 -3.13
CA PHE A 29 9.40 -1.30 -2.04
C PHE A 29 10.05 -0.92 -0.72
N ASN A 30 11.35 -0.64 -0.70
CA ASN A 30 12.03 -0.17 0.50
C ASN A 30 11.39 1.12 1.02
N LYS A 31 11.01 2.04 0.12
CA LYS A 31 10.30 3.26 0.52
C LYS A 31 8.93 2.95 1.14
N ALA A 32 8.20 1.96 0.63
CA ALA A 32 6.90 1.57 1.19
C ALA A 32 7.07 0.87 2.55
N ILE A 33 7.98 -0.10 2.66
CA ILE A 33 8.30 -0.81 3.90
C ILE A 33 8.75 0.17 4.98
N LEU A 34 9.71 1.06 4.69
CA LEU A 34 10.16 2.09 5.64
C LEU A 34 9.03 3.05 6.05
N GLY A 35 8.03 3.24 5.21
CA GLY A 35 6.83 3.99 5.55
C GLY A 35 5.92 3.23 6.51
N MET A 36 5.78 1.92 6.32
CA MET A 36 4.93 1.03 7.10
C MET A 36 5.55 0.63 8.45
N GLU A 37 6.88 0.59 8.54
CA GLU A 37 7.64 0.16 9.73
C GLU A 37 8.02 1.30 10.68
N LYS A 38 7.52 2.52 10.48
CA LYS A 38 7.84 3.61 11.41
C LYS A 38 7.24 3.31 12.79
N ASP A 39 7.98 3.68 13.83
CA ASP A 39 7.58 3.45 15.23
C ASP A 39 6.24 4.10 15.62
N ASN A 40 5.82 5.15 14.92
CA ASN A 40 4.60 5.89 15.18
C ASN A 40 3.52 5.70 14.10
N THR A 41 3.69 4.73 13.20
CA THR A 41 2.73 4.50 12.13
C THR A 41 1.52 3.71 12.63
N THR A 42 0.34 4.15 12.24
CA THR A 42 -0.91 3.51 12.61
C THR A 42 -1.28 2.38 11.64
N ALA A 43 -2.10 1.43 12.08
CA ALA A 43 -2.57 0.32 11.24
C ALA A 43 -3.29 0.79 9.96
N PHE A 44 -3.99 1.93 10.00
CA PHE A 44 -4.67 2.49 8.82
C PHE A 44 -3.67 3.11 7.84
N GLU A 45 -2.63 3.79 8.31
CA GLU A 45 -1.56 4.33 7.47
C GLU A 45 -0.80 3.22 6.75
N VAL A 46 -0.54 2.09 7.46
CA VAL A 46 0.02 0.88 6.85
C VAL A 46 -0.89 0.37 5.72
N ALA A 47 -2.20 0.30 5.97
CA ALA A 47 -3.17 -0.17 4.99
C ALA A 47 -3.28 0.76 3.77
N GLU A 48 -3.21 2.08 3.97
CA GLU A 48 -3.17 3.07 2.88
C GLU A 48 -1.89 2.99 2.05
N ALA A 49 -0.73 2.90 2.71
CA ALA A 49 0.57 2.75 2.04
C ALA A 49 0.59 1.49 1.17
N HIS A 50 0.06 0.40 1.69
CA HIS A 50 -0.09 -0.85 0.97
C HIS A 50 -1.04 -0.72 -0.26
N LYS A 51 -2.20 -0.05 -0.10
CA LYS A 51 -3.12 0.23 -1.21
C LYS A 51 -2.49 1.11 -2.29
N ALA A 52 -1.75 2.15 -1.90
CA ALA A 52 -1.02 3.02 -2.81
C ALA A 52 0.08 2.27 -3.57
N LEU A 53 0.75 1.33 -2.91
CA LEU A 53 1.76 0.49 -3.54
C LEU A 53 1.15 -0.47 -4.56
N LYS A 54 0.03 -1.14 -4.24
CA LYS A 54 -0.73 -1.98 -5.20
C LYS A 54 -1.07 -1.20 -6.48
N ARG A 55 -1.57 0.04 -6.32
CA ARG A 55 -1.89 0.92 -7.45
C ARG A 55 -0.66 1.29 -8.27
N LYS A 56 0.47 1.58 -7.63
CA LYS A 56 1.71 1.93 -8.32
C LYS A 56 2.32 0.73 -9.02
N ALA A 57 2.30 -0.45 -8.42
CA ALA A 57 2.84 -1.68 -8.98
C ALA A 57 2.13 -2.10 -10.28
N SER A 58 0.83 -1.80 -10.40
CA SER A 58 0.07 -2.06 -11.62
C SER A 58 0.69 -1.31 -12.82
N ASN A 59 1.39 -2.04 -13.68
CA ASN A 59 2.07 -1.56 -14.89
C ASN A 59 3.30 -0.66 -14.69
N PHE A 60 3.95 -0.70 -13.51
CA PHE A 60 5.17 0.09 -13.32
C PHE A 60 6.39 -0.57 -13.97
N ILE A 61 7.09 0.22 -14.79
CA ILE A 61 8.41 -0.09 -15.32
C ILE A 61 9.35 1.05 -14.90
N PRO A 62 10.42 0.77 -14.13
CA PRO A 62 11.38 1.79 -13.72
C PRO A 62 11.96 2.53 -14.92
N MET A 63 12.22 3.84 -14.77
CA MET A 63 12.67 4.67 -15.89
C MET A 63 13.95 4.13 -16.56
N GLY A 64 14.91 3.63 -15.76
CA GLY A 64 16.13 3.00 -16.29
C GLY A 64 15.86 1.77 -17.14
N ALA A 65 14.83 0.98 -16.80
CA ALA A 65 14.40 -0.18 -17.57
C ALA A 65 13.53 0.21 -18.79
N LYS A 66 12.85 1.35 -18.74
CA LYS A 66 11.83 1.75 -19.72
C LYS A 66 12.37 1.93 -21.13
N ASN A 67 13.59 2.47 -21.27
CA ASN A 67 14.20 2.67 -22.58
C ASN A 67 14.58 1.33 -23.23
N ILE A 68 15.18 0.42 -22.46
CA ILE A 68 15.57 -0.91 -22.93
C ILE A 68 14.33 -1.73 -23.28
N TYR A 69 13.31 -1.71 -22.41
CA TYR A 69 12.04 -2.41 -22.60
C TYR A 69 11.32 -2.02 -23.90
N ARG A 70 11.35 -0.73 -24.26
CA ARG A 70 10.74 -0.22 -25.50
C ARG A 70 11.45 -0.64 -26.78
N ASN A 71 12.72 -1.04 -26.68
CA ASN A 71 13.54 -1.45 -27.81
C ASN A 71 13.61 -2.98 -27.97
N LEU A 72 12.97 -3.74 -27.07
CA LEU A 72 12.85 -5.19 -27.20
C LEU A 72 11.88 -5.58 -28.30
N ASP A 73 12.19 -6.71 -28.94
CA ASP A 73 11.25 -7.46 -29.76
C ASP A 73 9.95 -7.76 -29.00
N GLU A 74 8.82 -7.80 -29.70
CA GLU A 74 7.49 -7.97 -29.10
C GLU A 74 7.37 -9.27 -28.29
N GLN A 75 7.93 -10.37 -28.78
CA GLN A 75 7.87 -11.65 -28.08
C GLN A 75 8.66 -11.60 -26.76
N VAL A 76 9.86 -11.04 -26.80
CA VAL A 76 10.72 -10.89 -25.61
C VAL A 76 10.09 -9.91 -24.62
N ARG A 77 9.50 -8.82 -25.12
CA ARG A 77 8.82 -7.81 -24.31
C ARG A 77 7.63 -8.39 -23.54
N ASN A 78 6.83 -9.23 -24.19
CA ASN A 78 5.67 -9.87 -23.58
C ASN A 78 6.11 -10.86 -22.49
N SER A 79 7.12 -11.68 -22.77
CA SER A 79 7.70 -12.59 -21.76
C SER A 79 8.26 -11.84 -20.54
N VAL A 80 9.03 -10.76 -20.76
CA VAL A 80 9.54 -9.93 -19.66
C VAL A 80 8.39 -9.29 -18.87
N LYS A 81 7.32 -8.86 -19.55
CA LYS A 81 6.16 -8.26 -18.89
C LYS A 81 5.47 -9.27 -17.97
N GLU A 82 5.25 -10.49 -18.43
CA GLU A 82 4.67 -11.56 -17.60
C GLU A 82 5.53 -11.83 -16.36
N GLU A 83 6.85 -11.86 -16.50
CA GLU A 83 7.75 -12.03 -15.36
C GLU A 83 7.69 -10.86 -14.37
N PHE A 84 7.61 -9.62 -14.87
CA PHE A 84 7.50 -8.43 -14.03
C PHE A 84 6.15 -8.41 -13.29
N ASP A 85 5.05 -8.69 -14.00
CA ASP A 85 3.71 -8.76 -13.43
C ASP A 85 3.67 -9.86 -12.36
N GLY A 86 4.23 -11.05 -12.63
CA GLY A 86 4.35 -12.14 -11.66
C GLY A 86 5.27 -11.82 -10.47
N PHE A 87 6.26 -10.94 -10.62
CA PHE A 87 7.04 -10.43 -9.48
C PHE A 87 6.15 -9.55 -8.57
N TYR A 88 5.38 -8.62 -9.15
CA TYR A 88 4.48 -7.76 -8.38
C TYR A 88 3.41 -8.56 -7.67
N GLU A 89 2.81 -9.55 -8.33
CA GLU A 89 1.79 -10.42 -7.71
C GLU A 89 2.33 -11.14 -6.48
N ARG A 90 3.50 -11.76 -6.57
CA ARG A 90 4.14 -12.46 -5.45
C ARG A 90 4.48 -11.51 -4.30
N TYR A 91 5.03 -10.34 -4.63
CA TYR A 91 5.39 -9.36 -3.61
C TYR A 91 4.15 -8.78 -2.91
N ILE A 92 3.12 -8.44 -3.68
CA ILE A 92 1.84 -7.97 -3.14
C ILE A 92 1.20 -9.04 -2.26
N ALA A 93 1.20 -10.30 -2.69
CA ALA A 93 0.69 -11.41 -1.89
C ALA A 93 1.44 -11.56 -0.56
N TYR A 94 2.76 -11.34 -0.56
CA TYR A 94 3.55 -11.30 0.67
C TYR A 94 3.12 -10.15 1.60
N LEU A 95 2.92 -8.94 1.07
CA LEU A 95 2.42 -7.84 1.87
C LEU A 95 0.97 -8.01 2.32
N ASP A 96 0.13 -8.72 1.56
CA ASP A 96 -1.23 -9.07 1.98
C ASP A 96 -1.22 -9.99 3.21
N LEU A 97 -0.27 -10.93 3.30
CA LEU A 97 -0.08 -11.75 4.51
C LEU A 97 0.29 -10.89 5.72
N TRP A 98 1.15 -9.89 5.54
CA TRP A 98 1.49 -8.92 6.59
C TRP A 98 0.30 -8.03 6.94
N LYS A 99 -0.48 -7.59 5.94
CA LYS A 99 -1.63 -6.72 6.14
C LYS A 99 -2.76 -7.43 6.88
N ASN A 100 -2.93 -8.74 6.72
CA ASN A 100 -4.05 -9.49 7.31
C ASN A 100 -4.18 -9.27 8.84
N SER A 101 -3.10 -8.93 9.53
CA SER A 101 -3.11 -8.56 10.96
C SER A 101 -3.88 -7.26 11.27
N PHE A 102 -4.11 -6.39 10.29
CA PHE A 102 -4.74 -5.07 10.48
C PHE A 102 -6.24 -5.03 10.16
N GLY A 103 -6.82 -6.11 9.61
CA GLY A 103 -8.27 -6.22 9.35
C GLY A 103 -8.86 -5.01 8.61
N ASN A 104 -9.91 -4.41 9.18
CA ASN A 104 -10.62 -3.24 8.64
C ASN A 104 -9.99 -1.89 9.00
N ALA A 105 -8.71 -1.84 9.41
CA ALA A 105 -8.06 -0.60 9.86
C ALA A 105 -8.15 0.54 8.83
N GLU A 106 -8.15 0.25 7.53
CA GLU A 106 -8.27 1.28 6.48
C GLU A 106 -9.56 2.11 6.55
N GLN A 107 -10.63 1.58 7.16
CA GLN A 107 -11.89 2.30 7.35
C GLN A 107 -11.77 3.43 8.37
N PHE A 108 -10.70 3.46 9.17
CA PHE A 108 -10.39 4.53 10.12
C PHE A 108 -9.43 5.59 9.55
N SER A 109 -9.12 5.56 8.26
CA SER A 109 -8.22 6.54 7.61
C SER A 109 -8.67 8.00 7.76
N TRP A 110 -9.96 8.24 7.94
CA TRP A 110 -10.53 9.57 8.17
C TRP A 110 -10.02 10.24 9.47
N VAL A 111 -9.55 9.45 10.45
CA VAL A 111 -9.01 9.92 11.74
C VAL A 111 -7.67 10.68 11.58
N ASN A 112 -7.04 10.65 10.40
CA ASN A 112 -5.87 11.50 10.15
C ASN A 112 -6.22 13.00 10.05
N LEU A 113 -7.52 13.35 10.04
CA LEU A 113 -8.06 14.72 10.07
C LEU A 113 -7.37 15.69 9.09
N THR A 114 -6.96 15.18 7.92
CA THR A 114 -6.34 16.01 6.88
C THR A 114 -7.40 16.89 6.24
N LYS A 115 -7.00 18.00 5.59
CA LYS A 115 -7.94 18.90 4.88
C LYS A 115 -8.84 18.19 3.85
N THR A 116 -8.46 16.99 3.41
CA THR A 116 -9.19 16.17 2.44
C THR A 116 -10.15 15.18 3.11
N ASN A 117 -9.90 14.82 4.38
CA ASN A 117 -10.71 13.88 5.14
C ASN A 117 -11.64 14.69 6.06
N ALA A 118 -12.82 15.02 5.55
CA ALA A 118 -13.83 15.69 6.36
C ALA A 118 -14.26 14.77 7.51
N VAL A 119 -14.31 15.31 8.73
CA VAL A 119 -15.05 14.66 9.81
C VAL A 119 -16.50 14.66 9.37
N ASP A 120 -17.05 13.49 9.08
CA ASP A 120 -18.43 13.31 8.69
C ASP A 120 -19.10 12.27 9.61
N TRP A 121 -20.43 12.34 9.66
CA TRP A 121 -21.20 11.44 10.52
C TRP A 121 -21.12 10.00 10.02
N GLU A 122 -21.09 9.79 8.69
CA GLU A 122 -21.09 8.48 8.07
C GLU A 122 -19.83 7.66 8.44
N ASN A 123 -18.67 8.30 8.46
CA ASN A 123 -17.40 7.71 8.85
C ASN A 123 -17.38 7.38 10.36
N ALA A 124 -17.89 8.28 11.20
CA ALA A 124 -17.97 8.06 12.64
C ALA A 124 -18.92 6.89 12.97
N GLU A 125 -20.10 6.88 12.37
CA GLU A 125 -21.10 5.83 12.55
C GLU A 125 -20.57 4.47 12.05
N THR A 126 -19.94 4.45 10.87
CA THR A 126 -19.35 3.23 10.30
C THR A 126 -18.23 2.70 11.20
N SER A 127 -17.36 3.58 11.70
CA SER A 127 -16.29 3.23 12.63
C SER A 127 -16.83 2.62 13.92
N ALA A 128 -17.88 3.21 14.49
CA ALA A 128 -18.52 2.69 15.70
C ALA A 128 -19.16 1.31 15.46
N LYS A 129 -19.80 1.09 14.31
CA LYS A 129 -20.34 -0.22 13.91
C LYS A 129 -19.24 -1.29 13.82
N ILE A 130 -18.10 -0.97 13.21
CA ILE A 130 -16.95 -1.89 13.12
C ILE A 130 -16.45 -2.25 14.51
N ILE A 131 -16.21 -1.24 15.36
CA ILE A 131 -15.71 -1.47 16.73
C ILE A 131 -16.68 -2.34 17.52
N ASN A 132 -17.98 -2.05 17.47
CA ASN A 132 -19.01 -2.84 18.13
C ASN A 132 -19.11 -4.28 17.59
N SER A 133 -18.79 -4.50 16.31
CA SER A 133 -18.74 -5.85 15.71
C SER A 133 -17.50 -6.65 16.13
N ILE A 134 -16.42 -5.98 16.56
CA ILE A 134 -15.21 -6.62 17.09
C ILE A 134 -15.38 -6.91 18.59
N LEU A 135 -16.04 -6.01 19.33
CA LEU A 135 -16.27 -6.09 20.77
C LEU A 135 -17.55 -6.87 21.15
N LEU A 136 -17.95 -7.87 20.36
CA LEU A 136 -19.20 -8.61 20.58
C LEU A 136 -19.30 -9.21 21.98
N ASP A 137 -18.18 -9.67 22.54
CA ASP A 137 -18.09 -10.36 23.82
C ASP A 137 -17.82 -9.43 25.02
N VAL A 138 -17.73 -8.10 24.81
CA VAL A 138 -17.49 -7.11 25.87
C VAL A 138 -18.57 -6.02 25.84
N PRO A 139 -19.78 -6.30 26.37
CA PRO A 139 -20.93 -5.40 26.26
C PRO A 139 -20.68 -4.00 26.83
N ASP A 140 -19.92 -3.92 27.92
CA ASP A 140 -19.63 -2.67 28.64
C ASP A 140 -18.69 -1.73 27.88
N MET A 141 -18.05 -2.22 26.81
CA MET A 141 -17.15 -1.42 25.96
C MET A 141 -17.78 -1.06 24.60
N LYS A 142 -19.07 -1.37 24.40
CA LYS A 142 -19.76 -0.98 23.16
C LYS A 142 -19.92 0.53 23.11
N ILE A 143 -19.60 1.08 21.94
CA ILE A 143 -19.83 2.48 21.63
C ILE A 143 -21.33 2.70 21.46
N ASN A 144 -21.88 3.65 22.20
CA ASN A 144 -23.25 4.12 22.02
C ASN A 144 -23.27 5.16 20.89
N ASN A 145 -23.83 4.78 19.73
CA ASN A 145 -23.89 5.67 18.57
C ASN A 145 -24.68 6.95 18.85
N ASP A 146 -25.73 6.91 19.67
CA ASP A 146 -26.57 8.08 19.97
C ASP A 146 -25.79 9.15 20.77
N GLN A 147 -24.75 8.72 21.49
CA GLN A 147 -23.90 9.62 22.26
C GLN A 147 -22.80 10.27 21.41
N LEU A 148 -22.44 9.73 20.24
CA LEU A 148 -21.34 10.21 19.39
C LEU A 148 -21.62 11.56 18.69
N CYS A 149 -22.86 12.02 18.70
CA CYS A 149 -23.28 13.21 17.94
C CYS A 149 -22.49 14.45 18.38
N ASP A 150 -22.37 14.64 19.70
CA ASP A 150 -21.71 15.81 20.28
C ASP A 150 -20.22 15.82 19.94
N GLU A 151 -19.53 14.67 20.03
CA GLU A 151 -18.11 14.55 19.70
C GLU A 151 -17.84 14.82 18.21
N VAL A 152 -18.70 14.35 17.32
CA VAL A 152 -18.57 14.60 15.87
C VAL A 152 -18.75 16.08 15.56
N VAL A 153 -19.72 16.74 16.18
CA VAL A 153 -19.95 18.18 16.02
C VAL A 153 -18.75 18.98 16.54
N LEU A 154 -18.31 18.70 17.76
CA LEU A 154 -17.17 19.38 18.38
C LEU A 154 -15.88 19.21 17.56
N ALA A 155 -15.61 18.00 17.05
CA ALA A 155 -14.45 17.74 16.20
C ALA A 155 -14.50 18.54 14.88
N LYS A 156 -15.69 18.67 14.26
CA LYS A 156 -15.88 19.51 13.07
C LYS A 156 -15.60 20.98 13.37
N GLU A 157 -16.15 21.50 14.46
CA GLU A 157 -15.97 22.91 14.86
C GLU A 157 -14.50 23.22 15.11
N TYR A 158 -13.78 22.34 15.82
CA TYR A 158 -12.36 22.50 16.09
C TYR A 158 -11.51 22.57 14.81
N LEU A 159 -11.81 21.74 13.82
CA LEU A 159 -11.09 21.72 12.54
C LEU A 159 -11.46 22.88 11.60
N GLN A 160 -12.64 23.48 11.77
CA GLN A 160 -13.01 24.69 11.02
C GLN A 160 -12.40 25.95 11.63
N ALA A 161 -12.12 25.93 12.93
CA ALA A 161 -11.54 27.06 13.66
C ALA A 161 -10.00 27.19 13.49
N ASN A 162 -9.31 26.15 13.00
CA ASN A 162 -7.85 26.08 12.86
C ASN A 162 -7.41 25.73 11.42
#